data_AF-A0A5B9QC56-F1
#
_entry.id   AF-A0A5B9QC56-F1
#
_cell.length_a   1.000
_cell.length_b   1.000
_cell.length_c   1.000
_cell.angle_alpha   90.00
_cell.angle_beta   90.00
_cell.angle_gamma   90.00
#
_symmetry.space_group_name_H-M   'P 1'
#
loop_
_entity.id
_entity.type
_entity.pdbx_description
1 polymer ?
#
loop_
_entity_poly.entity_id
_entity_poly.type
_entity_poly.pdbx_seq_one_letter_code
_entity_poly.pdbx_strand_id
1 'polypeptide(L)'
;MQYRIVLCITAILFTANLAQPALAVLQFQKEFVKLYVGDDKESDWALEVKAAKCYICHQGKSRKQHNPYGVHLLPLLDRKKDAKNPEKIVEALESVAALHSVEGDDSSPTYGELIKAGKLPGGTLEECKTEPENPVE
;
A
#
# COMPACT_ATOMS: atom_id res chain seq x y z
N MET A 1 5.82 -70.42 -17.84
CA MET A 1 5.51 -69.45 -18.91
C MET A 1 5.65 -68.04 -18.31
N GLN A 2 6.88 -67.55 -18.16
CA GLN A 2 7.58 -66.64 -19.10
C GLN A 2 6.89 -65.28 -19.27
N TYR A 3 7.51 -64.28 -18.62
CA TYR A 3 7.75 -62.88 -18.98
C TYR A 3 6.62 -61.99 -19.48
N ARG A 4 6.50 -60.80 -18.85
CA ARG A 4 6.63 -59.46 -19.48
C ARG A 4 6.22 -58.36 -18.47
N ILE A 5 7.17 -57.58 -17.94
CA ILE A 5 7.43 -56.18 -18.32
C ILE A 5 6.13 -55.36 -18.40
N VAL A 6 5.88 -54.46 -17.43
CA VAL A 6 5.79 -53.01 -17.67
C VAL A 6 6.06 -52.28 -16.33
N LEU A 7 7.23 -51.65 -16.25
CA LEU A 7 7.61 -50.68 -15.23
C LEU A 7 7.01 -49.32 -15.67
N CYS A 8 5.83 -48.97 -15.18
CA CYS A 8 5.25 -47.64 -15.37
C CYS A 8 5.63 -46.75 -14.18
N ILE A 9 6.83 -46.17 -14.21
CA ILE A 9 7.19 -45.04 -13.33
C ILE A 9 6.56 -43.79 -13.93
N THR A 10 5.31 -43.50 -13.58
CA THR A 10 4.72 -42.18 -13.80
C THR A 10 5.22 -41.25 -12.71
N ALA A 11 6.35 -40.60 -12.96
CA ALA A 11 6.81 -39.47 -12.17
C ALA A 11 5.86 -38.29 -12.43
N ILE A 12 4.84 -38.15 -11.57
CA ILE A 12 3.99 -36.95 -11.54
C ILE A 12 4.85 -35.82 -10.96
N LEU A 13 5.40 -34.99 -11.83
CA LEU A 13 6.02 -33.71 -11.47
C LEU A 13 4.91 -32.81 -10.91
N PHE A 14 4.73 -32.83 -9.59
CA PHE A 14 4.01 -31.80 -8.85
C PHE A 14 4.81 -30.50 -8.98
N THR A 15 4.54 -29.72 -10.03
CA THR A 15 4.94 -28.31 -10.05
C THR A 15 4.10 -27.60 -9.00
N ALA A 16 4.58 -27.55 -7.77
CA ALA A 16 4.06 -26.64 -6.77
C ALA A 16 4.27 -25.22 -7.32
N ASN A 17 3.22 -24.67 -7.93
CA ASN A 17 3.10 -23.24 -8.12
C ASN A 17 3.04 -22.63 -6.72
N LEU A 18 4.21 -22.33 -6.16
CA LEU A 18 4.35 -21.41 -5.05
C LEU A 18 3.91 -20.06 -5.61
N ALA A 19 2.59 -19.82 -5.62
CA ALA A 19 2.06 -18.49 -5.79
C ALA A 19 2.70 -17.67 -4.67
N GLN A 20 3.74 -16.92 -5.00
CA GLN A 20 4.34 -16.02 -4.04
C GLN A 20 3.19 -15.12 -3.60
N PRO A 21 2.85 -15.07 -2.30
CA PRO A 21 1.86 -14.12 -1.83
C PRO A 21 2.29 -12.75 -2.38
N ALA A 22 1.33 -11.92 -2.78
CA ALA A 22 1.59 -10.59 -3.31
C ALA A 22 2.30 -9.74 -2.22
N LEU A 23 3.61 -9.95 -2.06
CA LEU A 23 4.50 -9.36 -1.05
C LEU A 23 4.86 -7.91 -1.39
N ALA A 24 4.20 -7.32 -2.38
CA ALA A 24 4.70 -6.15 -3.08
C ALA A 24 3.76 -4.96 -2.90
N VAL A 25 3.73 -4.35 -1.70
CA VAL A 25 3.59 -2.88 -1.44
C VAL A 25 3.91 -2.57 0.04
N LEU A 26 4.09 -3.56 0.93
CA LEU A 26 4.35 -3.30 2.36
C LEU A 26 5.55 -2.37 2.61
N GLN A 27 6.50 -2.29 1.68
CA GLN A 27 7.66 -1.40 1.81
C GLN A 27 7.26 0.08 1.78
N PHE A 28 6.29 0.48 0.96
CA PHE A 28 5.81 1.87 0.94
C PHE A 28 5.16 2.25 2.27
N GLN A 29 4.33 1.35 2.80
CA GLN A 29 3.73 1.53 4.11
C GLN A 29 4.80 1.57 5.22
N LYS A 30 5.83 0.73 5.14
CA LYS A 30 6.92 0.72 6.12
C LYS A 30 7.69 2.03 6.14
N GLU A 31 8.02 2.58 4.97
CA GLU A 31 8.68 3.89 4.93
C GLU A 31 7.76 5.01 5.42
N PHE A 32 6.44 4.96 5.15
CA PHE A 32 5.48 5.89 5.76
C PHE A 32 5.51 5.82 7.30
N VAL A 33 5.42 4.60 7.86
CA VAL A 33 5.45 4.39 9.32
C VAL A 33 6.78 4.87 9.88
N LYS A 34 7.90 4.53 9.25
CA LYS A 34 9.23 4.96 9.69
C LYS A 34 9.37 6.49 9.66
N LEU A 35 8.87 7.14 8.62
CA LEU A 35 8.99 8.59 8.43
C LEU A 35 8.10 9.38 9.37
N TYR A 36 6.85 8.94 9.58
CA TYR A 36 5.83 9.74 10.28
C TYR A 36 5.40 9.20 11.64
N VAL A 37 5.78 7.98 12.01
CA VAL A 37 5.50 7.38 13.33
C VAL A 37 6.81 7.09 14.08
N GLY A 38 7.85 6.63 13.37
CA GLY A 38 9.12 6.28 13.96
C GLY A 38 9.02 5.04 14.86
N ASP A 39 9.62 5.12 16.06
CA ASP A 39 9.64 4.01 17.03
C ASP A 39 8.43 3.99 17.97
N ASP A 40 7.57 5.02 17.91
CA ASP A 40 6.34 5.10 18.70
C ASP A 40 5.30 4.07 18.22
N LYS A 41 4.65 3.41 19.17
CA LYS A 41 3.67 2.35 18.90
C LYS A 41 2.35 2.54 19.64
N GLU A 42 2.31 3.48 20.58
CA GLU A 42 1.24 3.57 21.58
C GLU A 42 0.54 4.93 21.57
N SER A 43 1.07 5.95 20.89
CA SER A 43 0.30 7.19 20.67
C SER A 43 -0.96 6.96 19.86
N ASP A 44 -1.94 7.83 20.03
CA ASP A 44 -3.17 7.83 19.24
C ASP A 44 -2.86 7.84 17.73
N TRP A 45 -1.84 8.60 17.30
CA TRP A 45 -1.37 8.61 15.93
C TRP A 45 -0.81 7.25 15.49
N ALA A 46 0.07 6.64 16.29
CA ALA A 46 0.62 5.33 15.98
C ALA A 46 -0.46 4.25 15.88
N LEU A 47 -1.47 4.31 16.76
CA LEU A 47 -2.62 3.40 16.75
C LEU A 47 -3.53 3.64 15.53
N GLU A 48 -3.78 4.90 15.17
CA GLU A 48 -4.56 5.27 13.99
C GLU A 48 -3.89 4.76 12.70
N VAL A 49 -2.58 4.99 12.53
CA VAL A 49 -1.80 4.48 11.39
C VAL A 49 -1.81 2.95 11.34
N LYS A 50 -1.66 2.30 12.49
CA LYS A 50 -1.72 0.83 12.61
C LYS A 50 -3.09 0.27 12.26
N ALA A 51 -4.17 0.99 12.56
CA ALA A 51 -5.53 0.62 12.18
C ALA A 51 -5.77 0.82 10.67
N ALA A 52 -5.28 1.92 10.10
CA ALA A 52 -5.44 2.26 8.70
C ALA A 52 -4.78 1.27 7.75
N LYS A 53 -3.59 0.76 8.09
CA LYS A 53 -2.85 -0.22 7.28
C LYS A 53 -2.71 0.21 5.82
N CYS A 54 -3.47 -0.41 4.92
CA CYS A 54 -3.44 -0.15 3.50
C CYS A 54 -4.33 1.03 3.10
N TYR A 55 -5.25 1.43 3.97
CA TYR A 55 -6.12 2.59 3.80
C TYR A 55 -5.40 3.92 4.00
N ILE A 56 -4.10 3.90 4.30
CA ILE A 56 -3.25 5.11 4.24
C ILE A 56 -3.23 5.64 2.79
N CYS A 57 -3.17 4.75 1.79
CA CYS A 57 -3.12 5.13 0.37
C CYS A 57 -4.29 4.58 -0.46
N HIS A 58 -4.92 3.48 -0.03
CA HIS A 58 -5.98 2.82 -0.79
C HIS A 58 -7.38 3.18 -0.28
N GLN A 59 -8.35 3.04 -1.17
CA GLN A 59 -9.77 3.19 -0.86
C GLN A 59 -10.53 1.88 -1.17
N GLY A 60 -11.59 1.59 -0.43
CA GLY A 60 -12.43 0.42 -0.68
C GLY A 60 -11.69 -0.92 -0.61
N LYS A 61 -12.28 -1.97 -1.18
CA LYS A 61 -11.71 -3.33 -1.09
C LYS A 61 -10.61 -3.59 -2.10
N SER A 62 -10.62 -2.89 -3.24
CA SER A 62 -9.67 -3.11 -4.34
C SER A 62 -8.40 -2.28 -4.16
N ARG A 63 -7.24 -2.93 -4.26
CA ARG A 63 -5.92 -2.25 -4.20
C ARG A 63 -5.57 -1.45 -5.45
N LYS A 64 -6.46 -1.42 -6.44
CA LYS A 64 -6.38 -0.52 -7.59
C LYS A 64 -6.98 0.85 -7.29
N GLN A 65 -7.89 0.92 -6.31
CA GLN A 65 -8.45 2.20 -5.87
C GLN A 65 -7.49 2.87 -4.90
N HIS A 66 -7.41 4.19 -5.02
CA HIS A 66 -6.57 5.03 -4.21
C HIS A 66 -7.45 6.11 -3.58
N ASN A 67 -7.18 6.42 -2.31
CA ASN A 67 -7.76 7.60 -1.68
C ASN A 67 -7.07 8.88 -2.25
N PRO A 68 -7.52 10.10 -1.92
CA PRO A 68 -6.93 11.33 -2.47
C PRO A 68 -5.40 11.39 -2.33
N TYR A 69 -4.87 11.00 -1.17
CA TYR A 69 -3.42 10.93 -0.94
C TYR A 69 -2.72 9.90 -1.85
N GLY A 70 -3.29 8.71 -1.99
CA GLY A 70 -2.76 7.65 -2.84
C GLY A 70 -2.79 8.00 -4.33
N VAL A 71 -3.77 8.81 -4.79
CA VAL A 71 -3.84 9.29 -6.17
C VAL A 71 -2.60 10.14 -6.51
N HIS A 72 -2.12 10.96 -5.57
CA HIS A 72 -0.90 11.75 -5.77
C HIS A 72 0.39 10.92 -5.66
N LEU A 73 0.39 9.84 -4.87
CA LEU A 73 1.55 8.94 -4.78
C LEU A 73 1.72 8.05 -6.01
N LEU A 74 0.61 7.60 -6.61
CA LEU A 74 0.60 6.66 -7.73
C LEU A 74 1.53 7.05 -8.91
N PRO A 75 1.54 8.31 -9.41
CA PRO A 75 2.44 8.70 -10.50
C PRO A 75 3.92 8.79 -10.12
N LEU A 76 4.25 8.83 -8.82
CA LEU A 76 5.63 9.01 -8.33
C LEU A 76 6.35 7.68 -8.04
N LEU A 77 5.60 6.58 -7.92
CA LEU A 77 6.12 5.28 -7.49
C LEU A 77 5.69 4.15 -8.41
N ASP A 78 6.66 3.47 -9.01
CA ASP A 78 6.48 2.19 -9.68
C ASP A 78 6.65 1.06 -8.67
N ARG A 79 5.55 0.34 -8.40
CA ARG A 79 5.52 -0.79 -7.44
C ARG A 79 6.61 -1.85 -7.69
N LYS A 80 7.02 -2.09 -8.94
CA LYS A 80 8.01 -3.12 -9.26
C LYS A 80 9.44 -2.60 -9.11
N LYS A 81 9.68 -1.36 -9.50
CA LYS A 81 11.02 -0.75 -9.51
C LYS A 81 11.39 -0.16 -8.16
N ASP A 82 10.45 0.52 -7.52
CA ASP A 82 10.75 1.41 -6.39
C ASP A 82 10.51 0.75 -5.03
N ALA A 83 9.87 -0.42 -4.99
CA ALA A 83 9.60 -1.13 -3.72
C ALA A 83 10.87 -1.50 -2.92
N LYS A 84 12.05 -1.45 -3.53
CA LYS A 84 13.35 -1.69 -2.86
C LYS A 84 14.21 -0.42 -2.79
N ASN A 85 13.66 0.74 -3.12
CA ASN A 85 14.36 2.02 -3.13
C ASN A 85 13.77 2.93 -2.04
N PRO A 86 14.21 2.79 -0.77
CA PRO A 86 13.67 3.57 0.34
C PRO A 86 13.84 5.07 0.15
N GLU A 87 14.94 5.52 -0.47
CA GLU A 87 15.16 6.93 -0.77
C GLU A 87 14.11 7.48 -1.73
N LYS A 88 13.80 6.75 -2.81
CA LYS A 88 12.75 7.15 -3.75
C LYS A 88 11.37 7.17 -3.10
N ILE A 89 11.10 6.22 -2.22
CA ILE A 89 9.84 6.15 -1.48
C ILE A 89 9.70 7.37 -0.57
N VAL A 90 10.73 7.68 0.22
CA VAL A 90 10.73 8.85 1.12
C VAL A 90 10.56 10.15 0.34
N GLU A 91 11.31 10.33 -0.76
CA GLU A 91 11.18 11.51 -1.63
C GLU A 91 9.73 11.68 -2.15
N ALA A 92 9.09 10.59 -2.57
CA ALA A 92 7.70 10.64 -3.03
C ALA A 92 6.73 10.97 -1.89
N LEU A 93 6.91 10.39 -0.71
CA LEU A 93 6.08 10.67 0.47
C LEU A 93 6.18 12.14 0.89
N GLU A 94 7.38 12.70 0.94
CA GLU A 94 7.62 14.11 1.27
C GLU A 94 7.08 15.05 0.19
N SER A 95 7.26 14.70 -1.08
CA SER A 95 6.71 15.48 -2.21
C SER A 95 5.18 15.58 -2.13
N VAL A 96 4.50 14.47 -1.86
CA VAL A 96 3.05 14.47 -1.69
C VAL A 96 2.65 15.15 -0.39
N ALA A 97 3.43 15.01 0.70
CA ALA A 97 3.14 15.71 1.96
C ALA A 97 3.06 17.24 1.80
N ALA A 98 3.75 17.82 0.82
CA ALA A 98 3.69 19.25 0.52
C ALA A 98 2.46 19.69 -0.29
N LEU A 99 1.67 18.75 -0.83
CA LEU A 99 0.46 19.08 -1.59
C LEU A 99 -0.74 19.37 -0.67
N HIS A 100 -1.61 20.28 -1.12
CA HIS A 100 -2.91 20.55 -0.52
C HIS A 100 -3.80 19.30 -0.56
N SER A 101 -4.49 19.03 0.55
CA SER A 101 -5.26 17.79 0.71
C SER A 101 -6.56 17.74 -0.09
N VAL A 102 -7.05 18.91 -0.50
CA VAL A 102 -8.24 19.08 -1.34
C VAL A 102 -7.81 19.68 -2.68
N GLU A 103 -8.13 18.98 -3.76
CA GLU A 103 -7.79 19.40 -5.12
C GLU A 103 -8.45 20.76 -5.44
N GLY A 104 -7.64 21.71 -5.90
CA GLY A 104 -8.11 23.05 -6.27
C GLY A 104 -8.39 24.00 -5.11
N ASP A 105 -8.08 23.61 -3.86
CA ASP A 105 -8.23 24.46 -2.68
C ASP A 105 -6.87 24.70 -1.99
N ASP A 106 -6.24 25.81 -2.36
CA ASP A 106 -4.96 26.28 -1.80
C ASP A 106 -5.08 26.73 -0.32
N SER A 107 -6.29 26.80 0.24
CA SER A 107 -6.52 27.09 1.66
C SER A 107 -6.67 25.84 2.51
N SER A 108 -6.83 24.67 1.88
CA SER A 108 -6.88 23.39 2.58
C SER A 108 -5.53 23.08 3.24
N PRO A 109 -5.49 22.34 4.36
CA PRO A 109 -4.22 21.88 4.91
C PRO A 109 -3.51 20.97 3.92
N THR A 110 -2.19 21.02 3.93
CA THR A 110 -1.37 20.03 3.23
C THR A 110 -1.51 18.65 3.86
N TYR A 111 -1.18 17.60 3.10
CA TYR A 111 -1.15 16.24 3.66
C TYR A 111 -0.16 16.12 4.83
N GLY A 112 0.97 16.82 4.79
CA GLY A 112 1.93 16.88 5.89
C GLY A 112 1.38 17.56 7.14
N GLU A 113 0.57 18.61 6.98
CA GLU A 113 -0.11 19.25 8.11
C GLU A 113 -1.17 18.34 8.73
N LEU A 114 -1.92 17.57 7.93
CA LEU A 114 -2.84 16.55 8.44
C LEU A 114 -2.10 15.49 9.25
N ILE A 115 -1.01 14.94 8.71
CA ILE A 115 -0.16 13.94 9.39
C ILE A 115 0.37 14.49 10.71
N LYS A 116 0.91 15.72 10.70
CA LYS A 116 1.41 16.39 11.91
C LYS A 116 0.31 16.62 12.95
N ALA A 117 -0.93 16.81 12.50
CA ALA A 117 -2.11 16.92 13.36
C ALA A 117 -2.67 15.55 13.81
N GLY A 118 -1.99 14.44 13.54
CA GLY A 118 -2.43 13.09 13.91
C GLY A 118 -3.62 12.59 13.10
N LYS A 119 -3.82 13.12 11.88
CA LYS A 119 -4.91 12.73 10.98
C LYS A 119 -4.36 11.94 9.79
N LEU A 120 -5.11 10.96 9.33
CA LEU A 120 -4.78 10.22 8.11
C LEU A 120 -4.84 11.16 6.89
N PRO A 121 -3.86 11.08 5.97
CA PRO A 121 -3.79 12.00 4.84
C PRO A 121 -4.87 11.72 3.79
N GLY A 122 -5.40 10.50 3.70
CA GLY A 122 -6.42 10.13 2.72
C GLY A 122 -7.88 10.37 3.13
N GLY A 123 -8.12 11.01 4.28
CA GLY A 123 -9.43 11.07 4.93
C GLY A 123 -9.54 10.07 6.09
N THR A 124 -10.69 10.03 6.76
CA THR A 124 -10.92 9.12 7.89
C THR A 124 -10.85 7.66 7.45
N LEU A 125 -10.57 6.77 8.40
CA LEU A 125 -10.52 5.33 8.11
C LEU A 125 -11.85 4.80 7.56
N GLU A 126 -12.98 5.30 8.03
CA GLU A 126 -14.30 4.86 7.56
C GLU A 126 -14.61 5.36 6.13
N GLU A 127 -14.23 6.60 5.80
CA GLU A 127 -14.29 7.09 4.42
C GLU A 127 -13.42 6.24 3.49
N CYS A 128 -12.18 5.94 3.90
CA CYS A 128 -11.27 5.12 3.10
C CYS A 128 -11.75 3.68 2.92
N LYS A 129 -12.57 3.13 3.81
CA LYS A 129 -13.16 1.78 3.65
C LYS A 129 -14.36 1.78 2.70
N THR A 130 -15.01 2.92 2.52
CA THR A 130 -16.14 3.06 1.60
C THR A 130 -15.64 2.92 0.16
N GLU A 131 -16.36 2.14 -0.65
CA GLU A 131 -16.01 2.01 -2.08
C GLU A 131 -16.14 3.37 -2.77
N PRO A 132 -15.23 3.73 -3.70
CA PRO A 132 -15.36 4.96 -4.45
C PRO A 132 -16.60 4.92 -5.36
N GLU A 133 -17.21 6.07 -5.64
CA GLU A 133 -18.40 6.17 -6.50
C GLU A 133 -18.15 5.64 -7.91
N ASN A 134 -16.92 5.81 -8.43
CA ASN A 134 -16.49 5.36 -9.75
C ASN A 134 -15.24 4.47 -9.63
N PRO A 135 -15.39 3.19 -9.25
CA PRO A 135 -14.26 2.30 -9.08
C PRO A 135 -13.61 1.97 -10.43
N VAL A 136 -12.28 2.13 -10.52
CA VAL A 136 -11.48 1.64 -11.66
C VAL A 136 -11.37 0.11 -11.63
N GLU A 137 -11.79 -0.59 -12.68
CA GLU A 137 -11.81 -2.07 -12.73
C GLU A 137 -10.43 -2.76 -12.72
#